data_AF-A0A423TLS1-F1
#
_entry.id   AF-A0A423TLS1-F1
#
_cell.length_a   1.000
_cell.length_b   1.000
_cell.length_c   1.000
_cell.angle_alpha   90.00
_cell.angle_beta   90.00
_cell.angle_gamma   90.00
#
_symmetry.space_group_name_H-M   'P 1'
#
loop_
_entity.id
_entity.type
_entity.pdbx_description
1 polymer ?
#
loop_
_entity_poly.entity_id
_entity_poly.type
_entity_poly.pdbx_seq_one_letter_code
_entity_poly.pdbx_strand_id
1 'polypeptide(L)'
;MAATLPSDAKQHEAQQAADQAPAPEPAPAKRTARRQWSIQEGPRGILRRMRSQLAEDGCPESQLIIGKTLLEQISDENEIDEEGARLAVYWLSRASFQGNTEATNLLQDCMDKNIGICEHNYHEVRECLAMDQQEKLARRAARMLFTSVSDGNDFITSSRLGVKMQEVLAGTESSEDSADSLPVDSNSDLEERYGGERFSEEHLVSAAGKANFEPITDEIPLFDQSAAASPVDQ
;
A
#
# COMPACT_ATOMS: atom_id res chain seq x y z
N MET A 1 -20.57 -88.30 29.88
CA MET A 1 -21.69 -87.44 30.34
C MET A 1 -21.08 -86.22 31.00
N ALA A 2 -21.53 -85.01 30.58
CA ALA A 2 -21.40 -83.67 31.20
C ALA A 2 -20.07 -83.31 31.92
N ALA A 3 -19.23 -82.42 31.38
CA ALA A 3 -19.33 -80.95 31.47
C ALA A 3 -19.35 -80.41 32.92
N THR A 4 -18.45 -79.45 33.21
CA THR A 4 -18.65 -78.20 34.00
C THR A 4 -17.37 -77.79 34.78
N LEU A 5 -16.72 -76.71 34.33
CA LEU A 5 -15.93 -75.74 35.16
C LEU A 5 -16.93 -74.84 35.92
N PRO A 6 -16.60 -73.95 36.90
CA PRO A 6 -15.31 -73.32 37.27
C PRO A 6 -15.13 -73.09 38.82
N SER A 7 -14.08 -72.38 39.26
CA SER A 7 -14.15 -71.17 40.13
C SER A 7 -12.80 -70.79 40.78
N ASP A 8 -12.45 -69.52 40.59
CA ASP A 8 -11.98 -68.56 41.59
C ASP A 8 -10.69 -68.76 42.42
N ALA A 9 -9.78 -67.81 42.16
CA ALA A 9 -9.36 -66.79 43.10
C ALA A 9 -8.12 -67.01 44.00
N LYS A 10 -7.27 -65.97 43.91
CA LYS A 10 -6.38 -65.39 44.93
C LYS A 10 -5.09 -66.15 45.22
N GLN A 11 -3.98 -65.62 44.72
CA GLN A 11 -3.05 -64.73 45.45
C GLN A 11 -2.26 -65.50 46.50
N HIS A 12 -0.96 -65.69 46.24
CA HIS A 12 0.18 -65.56 47.17
C HIS A 12 1.41 -65.75 46.28
N GLU A 13 2.13 -64.70 45.90
CA GLU A 13 3.13 -64.03 46.73
C GLU A 13 4.37 -64.90 46.95
N ALA A 14 5.52 -64.25 46.75
CA ALA A 14 6.86 -64.65 47.15
C ALA A 14 7.78 -65.28 46.09
N GLN A 15 8.70 -64.42 45.65
CA GLN A 15 10.13 -64.67 45.50
C GLN A 15 10.57 -65.98 44.81
N GLN A 16 11.10 -65.83 43.60
CA GLN A 16 12.49 -66.25 43.36
C GLN A 16 13.08 -65.46 42.19
N ALA A 17 13.85 -64.44 42.56
CA ALA A 17 14.82 -63.79 41.70
C ALA A 17 16.15 -64.54 41.87
N ALA A 18 16.70 -65.08 40.79
CA ALA A 18 18.13 -65.14 40.55
C ALA A 18 18.38 -65.66 39.13
N ASP A 19 19.27 -64.95 38.44
CA ASP A 19 20.04 -65.36 37.27
C ASP A 19 19.50 -64.93 35.89
N GLN A 20 19.82 -63.68 35.51
CA GLN A 20 20.41 -63.37 34.20
C GLN A 20 20.92 -61.92 34.24
N ALA A 21 22.24 -61.72 34.19
CA ALA A 21 22.82 -60.41 33.91
C ALA A 21 22.75 -60.11 32.41
N PRO A 22 22.23 -58.95 31.97
CA PRO A 22 22.51 -58.42 30.64
C PRO A 22 23.56 -57.31 30.68
N ALA A 23 24.32 -57.22 29.58
CA ALA A 23 25.39 -56.28 29.28
C ALA A 23 25.00 -54.79 29.49
N PRO A 24 25.97 -53.87 29.67
CA PRO A 24 25.68 -52.46 29.88
C PRO A 24 25.05 -51.81 28.63
N GLU A 25 23.83 -51.27 28.79
CA GLU A 25 23.14 -50.46 27.79
C GLU A 25 23.92 -49.15 27.47
N PRO A 26 23.93 -48.68 26.22
CA PRO A 26 24.49 -47.38 25.88
C PRO A 26 23.61 -46.26 26.45
N ALA A 27 24.24 -45.35 27.20
CA ALA A 27 23.61 -44.23 27.88
C ALA A 27 22.65 -43.42 26.98
N PRO A 28 21.53 -42.88 27.53
CA PRO A 28 20.62 -42.05 26.76
C PRO A 28 21.34 -40.77 26.34
N ALA A 29 21.56 -40.63 25.02
CA ALA A 29 22.04 -39.39 24.44
C ALA A 29 21.09 -38.28 24.86
N LYS A 30 21.58 -37.34 25.68
CA LYS A 30 20.88 -36.10 26.02
C LYS A 30 20.72 -35.31 24.72
N ARG A 31 19.62 -35.55 24.00
CA ARG A 31 19.18 -34.69 22.90
C ARG A 31 18.93 -33.34 23.57
N THR A 32 19.84 -32.40 23.38
CA THR A 32 19.59 -31.00 23.68
C THR A 32 18.32 -30.64 22.92
N ALA A 33 17.21 -30.52 23.65
CA ALA A 33 15.98 -30.00 23.10
C ALA A 33 16.31 -28.58 22.64
N ARG A 34 16.63 -28.44 21.35
CA ARG A 34 16.75 -27.16 20.68
C ARG A 34 15.44 -26.44 20.97
N ARG A 35 15.51 -25.31 21.66
CA ARG A 35 14.36 -24.49 22.03
C ARG A 35 13.61 -24.11 20.75
N GLN A 36 12.65 -24.94 20.39
CA GLN A 36 11.77 -24.73 19.26
C GLN A 36 10.75 -23.72 19.76
N TRP A 37 10.95 -22.47 19.37
CA TRP A 37 9.92 -21.46 19.53
C TRP A 37 8.71 -22.00 18.77
N SER A 38 7.66 -22.38 19.49
CA SER A 38 6.39 -22.75 18.88
C SER A 38 5.83 -21.48 18.27
N ILE A 39 6.14 -21.25 16.99
CA ILE A 39 5.53 -20.20 16.21
C ILE A 39 4.05 -20.60 16.10
N GLN A 40 3.23 -20.03 16.99
CA GLN A 40 1.81 -20.37 17.14
C GLN A 40 1.02 -20.03 15.87
N GLU A 41 1.58 -19.10 15.09
CA GLU A 41 1.22 -18.75 13.74
C GLU A 41 2.18 -19.47 12.79
N GLY A 42 1.76 -20.52 12.08
CA GLY A 42 2.62 -21.17 11.08
C GLY A 42 3.17 -20.19 10.03
N PRO A 43 3.92 -20.64 9.01
CA PRO A 43 4.52 -19.76 7.99
C PRO A 43 3.53 -18.75 7.37
N ARG A 44 2.25 -19.14 7.25
CA ARG A 44 1.15 -18.28 6.78
C ARG A 44 0.79 -17.12 7.72
N GLY A 45 0.92 -17.30 9.03
CA GLY A 45 0.62 -16.24 10.00
C GLY A 45 1.71 -15.18 10.10
N ILE A 46 2.99 -15.57 10.01
CA ILE A 46 4.10 -14.61 9.87
C ILE A 46 3.92 -13.76 8.61
N LEU A 47 3.58 -14.39 7.48
CA LEU A 47 3.33 -13.68 6.22
C LEU A 47 2.13 -12.74 6.33
N ARG A 48 1.05 -13.15 7.01
CA ARG A 48 -0.11 -12.29 7.27
C ARG A 48 0.29 -11.07 8.09
N ARG A 49 1.02 -11.28 9.20
CA ARG A 49 1.50 -10.19 10.08
C ARG A 49 2.43 -9.22 9.35
N MET A 50 3.39 -9.75 8.61
CA MET A 50 4.32 -8.93 7.82
C MET A 50 3.57 -8.12 6.75
N ARG A 51 2.54 -8.71 6.13
CA ARG A 51 1.70 -8.01 5.16
C ARG A 51 0.88 -6.89 5.83
N SER A 52 0.31 -7.14 7.01
CA SER A 52 -0.38 -6.12 7.80
C SER A 52 0.53 -4.94 8.10
N GLN A 53 1.76 -5.20 8.56
CA GLN A 53 2.77 -4.16 8.82
C GLN A 53 3.07 -3.34 7.56
N LEU A 54 3.34 -4.01 6.43
CA LEU A 54 3.62 -3.31 5.17
C LEU A 54 2.42 -2.48 4.68
N ALA A 55 1.20 -2.94 4.92
CA ALA A 55 0.00 -2.18 4.55
C ALA A 55 -0.18 -0.95 5.44
N GLU A 56 0.11 -1.07 6.74
CA GLU A 56 0.14 0.05 7.70
C GLU A 56 1.20 1.08 7.30
N ASP A 57 2.39 0.64 6.90
CA ASP A 57 3.50 1.46 6.38
C ASP A 57 3.20 2.13 5.03
N GLY A 58 2.04 1.84 4.42
CA GLY A 58 1.59 2.50 3.20
C GLY A 58 1.90 1.76 1.90
N CYS A 59 2.34 0.50 1.93
CA CYS A 59 2.60 -0.27 0.70
C CYS A 59 1.28 -0.56 -0.05
N PRO A 60 1.08 -0.02 -1.27
CA PRO A 60 -0.19 -0.13 -1.98
C PRO A 60 -0.50 -1.57 -2.39
N GLU A 61 0.54 -2.37 -2.66
CA GLU A 61 0.38 -3.79 -3.02
C GLU A 61 -0.08 -4.64 -1.83
N SER A 62 0.51 -4.40 -0.66
CA SER A 62 0.08 -5.08 0.57
C SER A 62 -1.36 -4.70 0.94
N GLN A 63 -1.74 -3.43 0.80
CA GLN A 63 -3.10 -2.94 1.03
C GLN A 63 -4.11 -3.61 0.09
N LEU A 64 -3.79 -3.69 -1.21
CA LEU A 64 -4.59 -4.40 -2.20
C LEU A 64 -4.81 -5.87 -1.81
N ILE A 65 -3.74 -6.59 -1.48
CA ILE A 65 -3.83 -8.01 -1.14
C ILE A 65 -4.68 -8.22 0.11
N ILE A 66 -4.53 -7.37 1.14
CA ILE A 66 -5.38 -7.45 2.35
C ILE A 66 -6.85 -7.25 1.98
N GLY A 67 -7.15 -6.18 1.23
CA GLY A 67 -8.52 -5.89 0.77
C GLY A 67 -9.14 -7.06 0.00
N LYS A 68 -8.41 -7.63 -0.96
CA LYS A 68 -8.84 -8.83 -1.70
C LYS A 68 -9.13 -10.01 -0.78
N THR A 69 -8.20 -10.34 0.12
CA THR A 69 -8.37 -11.50 1.00
C THR A 69 -9.58 -11.36 1.94
N LEU A 70 -9.94 -10.13 2.32
CA LEU A 70 -11.14 -9.86 3.10
C LEU A 70 -12.41 -10.07 2.26
N LEU A 71 -12.44 -9.57 1.02
CA LEU A 71 -13.57 -9.77 0.09
C LEU A 71 -13.78 -11.25 -0.27
N GLU A 72 -12.71 -12.01 -0.44
CA GLU A 72 -12.76 -13.46 -0.67
C GLU A 72 -13.36 -14.20 0.53
N GLN A 73 -12.92 -13.88 1.75
CA GLN A 73 -13.47 -14.48 2.98
C GLN A 73 -14.97 -14.23 3.15
N ILE A 74 -15.43 -13.00 2.87
CA ILE A 74 -16.85 -12.64 2.93
C ILE A 74 -17.67 -13.40 1.88
N SER A 75 -17.08 -13.62 0.69
CA SER A 75 -17.75 -14.37 -0.38
C SER A 75 -17.89 -15.86 -0.07
N ASP A 76 -16.95 -16.43 0.69
CA ASP A 76 -16.91 -17.85 1.04
C ASP A 76 -17.80 -18.22 2.24
N GLU A 77 -17.98 -17.31 3.21
CA GLU A 77 -18.65 -17.62 4.49
C GLU A 77 -20.19 -17.53 4.46
N ASN A 78 -20.81 -17.13 3.33
CA ASN A 78 -22.27 -16.99 3.13
C ASN A 78 -23.01 -16.08 4.15
N GLU A 79 -22.32 -15.52 5.14
CA GLU A 79 -22.75 -14.46 6.04
C GLU A 79 -21.95 -13.20 5.68
N ILE A 80 -22.66 -12.09 5.49
CA ILE A 80 -22.00 -10.82 5.16
C ILE A 80 -21.37 -10.28 6.44
N ASP A 81 -20.07 -10.51 6.62
CA ASP A 81 -19.29 -9.78 7.62
C ASP A 81 -19.18 -8.30 7.19
N GLU A 82 -20.11 -7.48 7.66
CA GLU A 82 -20.17 -6.05 7.36
C GLU A 82 -18.94 -5.27 7.84
N GLU A 83 -18.31 -5.71 8.95
CA GLU A 83 -17.09 -5.08 9.46
C GLU A 83 -15.89 -5.44 8.57
N GLY A 84 -15.75 -6.72 8.22
CA GLY A 84 -14.75 -7.18 7.25
C GLY A 84 -14.91 -6.49 5.90
N ALA A 85 -16.15 -6.31 5.43
CA ALA A 85 -16.45 -5.61 4.18
C ALA A 85 -16.03 -4.14 4.24
N ARG A 86 -16.36 -3.44 5.34
CA ARG A 86 -15.93 -2.05 5.56
C ARG A 86 -14.41 -1.93 5.62
N LEU A 87 -13.74 -2.87 6.29
CA LEU A 87 -12.28 -2.90 6.37
C LEU A 87 -11.64 -3.16 5.01
N ALA A 88 -12.24 -4.03 4.19
CA ALA A 88 -11.79 -4.26 2.81
C ALA A 88 -11.85 -2.98 1.98
N VAL A 89 -12.99 -2.27 2.03
CA VAL A 89 -13.19 -0.99 1.34
C VAL A 89 -12.15 0.04 1.80
N TYR A 90 -11.87 0.13 3.10
CA TYR A 90 -10.83 1.03 3.63
C TYR A 90 -9.44 0.76 3.02
N TRP A 91 -9.00 -0.50 3.00
CA TRP A 91 -7.69 -0.84 2.43
C TRP A 91 -7.62 -0.60 0.92
N LEU A 92 -8.71 -0.91 0.20
CA LEU A 92 -8.82 -0.67 -1.23
C LEU A 92 -8.82 0.83 -1.56
N SER A 93 -9.52 1.67 -0.80
CA SER A 93 -9.48 3.14 -0.95
C SER A 93 -8.07 3.68 -0.77
N ARG A 94 -7.33 3.25 0.27
CA ARG A 94 -5.93 3.66 0.48
C ARG A 94 -5.01 3.23 -0.65
N ALA A 95 -5.15 2.01 -1.15
CA ALA A 95 -4.36 1.53 -2.30
C ALA A 95 -4.71 2.30 -3.58
N SER A 96 -6.00 2.60 -3.78
CA SER A 96 -6.50 3.33 -4.93
C SER A 96 -6.02 4.79 -4.95
N PHE A 97 -6.04 5.51 -3.83
CA PHE A 97 -5.46 6.88 -3.75
C PHE A 97 -3.97 6.94 -4.05
N GLN A 98 -3.27 5.81 -3.95
CA GLN A 98 -1.87 5.68 -4.34
C GLN A 98 -1.67 5.36 -5.83
N GLY A 99 -2.76 5.26 -6.60
CA GLY A 99 -2.74 4.93 -8.02
C GLY A 99 -2.75 3.42 -8.30
N ASN A 100 -3.24 2.57 -7.39
CA ASN A 100 -3.45 1.16 -7.74
C ASN A 100 -4.74 1.00 -8.55
N THR A 101 -4.61 0.69 -9.84
CA THR A 101 -5.74 0.54 -10.76
C THR A 101 -6.59 -0.68 -10.43
N GLU A 102 -5.98 -1.77 -9.99
CA GLU A 102 -6.72 -2.97 -9.59
C GLU A 102 -7.56 -2.72 -8.33
N ALA A 103 -7.01 -1.99 -7.36
CA ALA A 103 -7.77 -1.57 -6.18
C ALA A 103 -8.95 -0.68 -6.58
N THR A 104 -8.77 0.22 -7.56
CA THR A 104 -9.84 1.08 -8.06
C THR A 104 -10.98 0.26 -8.69
N ASN A 105 -10.65 -0.77 -9.48
CA ASN A 105 -11.64 -1.64 -10.10
C ASN A 105 -12.42 -2.44 -9.05
N LEU A 106 -11.74 -3.01 -8.05
CA LEU A 106 -12.39 -3.72 -6.96
C LEU A 106 -13.27 -2.79 -6.12
N LEU A 107 -12.84 -1.53 -5.94
CA LEU A 107 -13.63 -0.53 -5.23
C LEU A 107 -14.91 -0.16 -6.00
N GLN A 108 -14.85 -0.09 -7.33
CA GLN A 108 -16.02 0.08 -8.19
C GLN A 108 -16.98 -1.11 -8.04
N ASP A 109 -16.47 -2.35 -8.06
CA ASP A 109 -17.28 -3.54 -7.84
C ASP A 109 -17.97 -3.53 -6.46
N CYS A 110 -17.26 -3.09 -5.41
CA CYS A 110 -17.83 -2.92 -4.07
C CYS A 110 -18.94 -1.87 -4.05
N MET A 111 -18.79 -0.77 -4.79
CA MET A 111 -19.80 0.27 -4.93
C MET A 111 -21.06 -0.25 -5.64
N ASP A 112 -20.88 -0.96 -6.76
CA ASP A 112 -21.97 -1.49 -7.59
C ASP A 112 -22.78 -2.56 -6.85
N LYS A 113 -22.09 -3.41 -6.06
CA LYS A 113 -22.71 -4.47 -5.26
C LYS A 113 -23.14 -3.97 -3.87
N ASN A 114 -22.84 -2.73 -3.52
CA ASN A 114 -23.08 -2.14 -2.20
C ASN A 114 -22.47 -2.95 -1.04
N ILE A 115 -21.25 -3.47 -1.24
CA ILE A 115 -20.52 -4.28 -0.26
C ILE A 115 -19.61 -3.36 0.56
N GLY A 116 -19.84 -3.29 1.86
CA GLY A 116 -19.00 -2.51 2.79
C GLY A 116 -19.09 -1.00 2.61
N ILE A 117 -20.00 -0.49 1.78
CA ILE A 117 -20.24 0.95 1.60
C ILE A 117 -21.19 1.45 2.69
N CYS A 118 -20.80 2.53 3.34
CA CYS A 118 -21.59 3.19 4.37
C CYS A 118 -21.49 4.72 4.22
N GLU A 119 -22.34 5.45 4.93
CA GLU A 119 -22.37 6.93 4.87
C GLU A 119 -21.01 7.57 5.16
N HIS A 120 -20.22 6.95 6.04
CA HIS A 120 -18.89 7.44 6.44
C HIS A 120 -17.82 7.30 5.35
N ASN A 121 -17.85 6.21 4.57
CA ASN A 121 -16.84 5.96 3.52
C ASN A 121 -17.30 6.36 2.12
N TYR A 122 -18.60 6.60 1.93
CA TYR A 122 -19.19 6.89 0.62
C TYR A 122 -18.50 8.06 -0.09
N HIS A 123 -18.22 9.16 0.63
CA HIS A 123 -17.58 10.33 0.03
C HIS A 123 -16.15 10.01 -0.43
N GLU A 124 -15.38 9.31 0.41
CA GLU A 124 -14.01 8.90 0.12
C GLU A 124 -13.96 7.99 -1.12
N VAL A 125 -14.82 6.96 -1.15
CA VAL A 125 -14.92 6.03 -2.28
C VAL A 125 -15.30 6.76 -3.56
N ARG A 126 -16.29 7.66 -3.48
CA ARG A 126 -16.73 8.44 -4.64
C ARG A 126 -15.65 9.37 -5.17
N GLU A 127 -14.92 10.07 -4.29
CA GLU A 127 -13.78 10.89 -4.69
C GLU A 127 -12.71 10.02 -5.36
N CYS A 128 -12.42 8.86 -4.78
CA CYS A 128 -11.44 7.93 -5.29
C CYS A 128 -11.78 7.40 -6.70
N LEU A 129 -13.07 7.17 -6.99
CA LEU A 129 -13.54 6.75 -8.31
C LEU A 129 -13.62 7.91 -9.32
N ALA A 130 -13.84 9.14 -8.85
CA ALA A 130 -13.89 10.33 -9.69
C ALA A 130 -12.49 10.80 -10.15
N MET A 131 -11.46 10.60 -9.32
CA MET A 131 -10.09 10.92 -9.65
C MET A 131 -9.54 10.00 -10.73
N ASP A 132 -8.90 10.58 -11.75
CA ASP A 132 -8.21 9.76 -12.74
C ASP A 132 -6.87 9.21 -12.24
N GLN A 133 -6.31 8.28 -13.01
CA GLN A 133 -5.07 7.61 -12.65
C GLN A 133 -3.88 8.58 -12.57
N GLN A 134 -3.81 9.57 -13.45
CA GLN A 134 -2.69 10.51 -13.49
C GLN A 134 -2.74 11.46 -12.30
N GLU A 135 -3.93 11.93 -11.94
CA GLU A 135 -4.20 12.77 -10.77
C GLU A 135 -3.84 12.04 -9.47
N LYS A 136 -4.23 10.76 -9.33
CA LYS A 136 -3.83 9.94 -8.17
C LYS A 136 -2.31 9.84 -8.04
N LEU A 137 -1.62 9.58 -9.15
CA LEU A 137 -0.15 9.50 -9.19
C LEU A 137 0.50 10.85 -8.90
N ALA A 138 -0.03 11.95 -9.46
CA ALA A 138 0.48 13.30 -9.24
C ALA A 138 0.33 13.72 -7.77
N ARG A 139 -0.86 13.54 -7.17
CA ARG A 139 -1.10 13.80 -5.75
C ARG A 139 -0.19 12.95 -4.86
N ARG A 140 0.05 11.68 -5.22
CA ARG A 140 0.99 10.81 -4.49
C ARG A 140 2.42 11.33 -4.60
N ALA A 141 2.88 11.71 -5.80
CA ALA A 141 4.20 12.26 -6.01
C ALA A 141 4.41 13.56 -5.20
N ALA A 142 3.39 14.43 -5.16
CA ALA A 142 3.40 15.64 -4.35
C ALA A 142 3.58 15.33 -2.85
N ARG A 143 2.86 14.35 -2.30
CA ARG A 143 3.05 13.91 -0.90
C ARG A 143 4.45 13.38 -0.64
N MET A 144 4.95 12.51 -1.52
CA MET A 144 6.30 11.96 -1.37
C MET A 144 7.38 13.05 -1.44
N LEU A 145 7.19 14.03 -2.33
CA LEU A 145 8.07 15.19 -2.43
C LEU A 145 8.02 16.01 -1.14
N PHE A 146 6.83 16.29 -0.60
CA PHE A 146 6.68 16.99 0.67
C PHE A 146 7.43 16.27 1.80
N THR A 147 7.19 14.97 1.99
CA THR A 147 7.86 14.17 3.03
C THR A 147 9.38 14.16 2.86
N SER A 148 9.88 14.15 1.62
CA SER A 148 11.33 14.21 1.36
C SER A 148 11.94 15.58 1.62
N VAL A 149 11.15 16.65 1.55
CA VAL A 149 11.64 18.04 1.64
C VAL A 149 11.37 18.65 3.02
N SER A 150 10.38 18.18 3.78
CA SER A 150 9.98 18.84 5.02
C SER A 150 10.88 18.57 6.21
N ASP A 151 11.71 17.52 6.20
CA ASP A 151 12.51 17.05 7.36
C ASP A 151 11.69 16.94 8.67
N GLY A 152 10.39 16.64 8.55
CA GLY A 152 9.48 16.57 9.70
C GLY A 152 8.89 17.91 10.15
N ASN A 153 9.06 18.99 9.37
CA ASN A 153 8.32 20.24 9.55
C ASN A 153 6.92 20.16 8.91
N ASP A 154 6.00 20.99 9.41
CA ASP A 154 4.63 21.11 8.88
C ASP A 154 4.56 21.90 7.56
N PHE A 155 5.65 22.54 7.16
CA PHE A 155 5.73 23.33 5.92
C PHE A 155 7.13 23.22 5.28
N ILE A 156 7.18 23.50 3.98
CA ILE A 156 8.39 23.66 3.18
C ILE A 156 8.50 25.09 2.67
N THR A 157 9.71 25.59 2.52
CA THR A 157 9.97 26.91 1.93
C THR A 157 10.12 26.82 0.42
N SER A 158 9.82 27.91 -0.28
CA SER A 158 9.97 28.03 -1.74
C SER A 158 11.38 27.69 -2.21
N SER A 159 12.42 28.23 -1.57
CA SER A 159 13.81 27.89 -1.93
C SER A 159 14.11 26.40 -1.81
N ARG A 160 13.62 25.73 -0.76
CA ARG A 160 13.91 24.32 -0.52
C ARG A 160 13.19 23.41 -1.51
N LEU A 161 11.94 23.75 -1.82
CA LEU A 161 11.16 23.11 -2.87
C LEU A 161 11.84 23.27 -4.24
N GLY A 162 12.28 24.48 -4.59
CA GLY A 162 12.94 24.78 -5.85
C GLY A 162 14.22 23.97 -6.07
N VAL A 163 15.08 23.87 -5.05
CA VAL A 163 16.30 23.05 -5.11
C VAL A 163 15.97 21.58 -5.36
N LYS A 164 14.98 21.02 -4.64
CA LYS A 164 14.60 19.62 -4.84
C LYS A 164 13.98 19.37 -6.21
N MET A 165 13.17 20.30 -6.72
CA MET A 165 12.61 20.20 -8.07
C MET A 165 13.70 20.21 -9.14
N GLN A 166 14.70 21.09 -9.00
CA GLN A 166 15.82 21.15 -9.93
C GLN A 166 16.68 19.88 -9.88
N GLU A 167 16.88 19.28 -8.70
CA GLU A 167 17.57 17.99 -8.56
C GLU A 167 16.84 16.86 -9.28
N VAL A 168 15.50 16.80 -9.18
CA VAL A 168 14.68 15.81 -9.88
C VAL A 168 14.76 16.01 -11.40
N LEU A 169 14.72 17.25 -11.88
CA LEU A 169 14.89 17.57 -13.30
C LEU A 169 16.29 17.17 -13.79
N ALA A 170 17.34 17.56 -13.06
CA ALA A 170 18.73 17.21 -13.35
C ALA A 170 18.98 15.68 -13.40
N GLY A 171 18.27 14.92 -12.56
CA GLY A 171 18.32 13.46 -12.58
C GLY A 171 17.71 12.84 -13.84
N THR A 172 16.68 13.49 -14.42
CA THR A 172 16.02 13.03 -15.66
C THR A 172 16.80 13.34 -16.94
N GLU A 173 17.67 14.36 -16.91
CA GLU A 173 18.50 14.81 -18.04
C GLU A 173 19.91 14.20 -18.04
N SER A 174 20.23 13.27 -17.14
CA SER A 174 21.57 12.66 -17.01
C SER A 174 21.93 11.60 -18.07
N SER A 175 21.30 11.67 -19.24
CA SER A 175 21.77 10.99 -20.46
C SER A 175 22.03 12.04 -21.52
N GLU A 176 23.31 12.33 -21.74
CA GLU A 176 23.90 13.11 -22.84
C GLU A 176 24.04 14.65 -22.62
N ASP A 177 25.29 15.05 -22.36
CA ASP A 177 25.92 16.38 -22.52
C ASP A 177 25.21 17.66 -22.02
N SER A 178 25.70 18.23 -20.92
CA SER A 178 26.32 19.58 -20.92
C SER A 178 26.69 20.05 -19.51
N ALA A 179 27.94 20.49 -19.39
CA ALA A 179 28.45 21.17 -18.21
C ALA A 179 28.09 22.67 -18.28
N ASP A 180 26.96 23.08 -17.68
CA ASP A 180 26.78 24.46 -17.20
C ASP A 180 25.60 24.54 -16.22
N SER A 181 25.84 24.32 -14.93
CA SER A 181 24.86 24.62 -13.88
C SER A 181 25.46 25.62 -12.92
N LEU A 182 25.00 26.86 -13.04
CA LEU A 182 25.35 27.96 -12.14
C LEU A 182 24.94 27.63 -10.70
N PRO A 183 25.76 28.01 -9.69
CA PRO A 183 25.36 27.90 -8.30
C PRO A 183 24.25 28.92 -8.01
N VAL A 184 23.04 28.44 -7.76
CA VAL A 184 21.96 29.23 -7.15
C VAL A 184 22.31 29.39 -5.67
N ASP A 185 23.06 30.45 -5.36
CA ASP A 185 23.39 30.83 -3.99
C ASP A 185 23.13 32.33 -3.81
N SER A 186 22.24 32.70 -2.86
CA SER A 186 22.16 34.01 -2.17
C SER A 186 20.83 34.25 -1.41
N ASN A 187 19.75 33.48 -1.64
CA ASN A 187 18.43 33.76 -1.04
C ASN A 187 18.01 32.84 0.12
N SER A 188 18.69 31.71 0.35
CA SER A 188 18.31 30.76 1.42
C SER A 188 18.43 31.37 2.82
N ASP A 189 19.54 32.08 3.08
CA ASP A 189 19.80 32.74 4.37
C ASP A 189 18.77 33.83 4.72
N LEU A 190 18.19 34.49 3.71
CA LEU A 190 17.20 35.55 3.89
C LEU A 190 15.78 35.01 4.06
N GLU A 191 15.38 33.96 3.33
CA GLU A 191 14.10 33.29 3.55
C GLU A 191 14.04 32.61 4.93
N GLU A 192 15.18 32.08 5.41
CA GLU A 192 15.29 31.46 6.72
C GLU A 192 15.28 32.51 7.85
N ARG A 193 15.88 33.69 7.64
CA ARG A 193 15.86 34.80 8.62
C ARG A 193 14.57 35.63 8.63
N TYR A 194 13.91 35.82 7.49
CA TYR A 194 12.80 36.77 7.34
C TYR A 194 11.45 36.13 7.00
N GLY A 195 11.41 34.80 6.82
CA GLY A 195 10.19 34.06 6.55
C GLY A 195 9.77 34.16 5.08
N GLY A 196 10.31 33.26 4.26
CA GLY A 196 9.84 33.04 2.89
C GLY A 196 8.43 32.43 2.82
N GLU A 197 7.90 32.28 1.61
CA GLU A 197 6.61 31.61 1.36
C GLU A 197 6.66 30.15 1.85
N ARG A 198 5.60 29.73 2.56
CA ARG A 198 5.50 28.42 3.21
C ARG A 198 4.39 27.62 2.55
N PHE A 199 4.77 26.48 1.99
CA PHE A 199 3.83 25.52 1.41
C PHE A 199 3.69 24.33 2.36
N SER A 200 2.46 23.93 2.62
CA SER A 200 2.14 22.71 3.35
C SER A 200 1.79 21.58 2.37
N GLU A 201 1.65 20.37 2.89
CA GLU A 201 1.32 19.19 2.09
C GLU A 201 0.06 19.41 1.25
N GLU A 202 -0.98 20.01 1.83
CA GLU A 202 -2.24 20.28 1.13
C GLU A 202 -2.08 21.28 -0.02
N HIS A 203 -1.17 22.26 0.07
CA HIS A 203 -0.89 23.17 -1.02
C HIS A 203 -0.29 22.43 -2.22
N LEU A 204 0.69 21.54 -1.97
CA LEU A 204 1.31 20.74 -3.03
C LEU A 204 0.34 19.72 -3.63
N VAL A 205 -0.43 19.03 -2.78
CA VAL A 205 -1.39 18.02 -3.23
C VAL A 205 -2.52 18.66 -4.03
N SER A 206 -2.99 19.85 -3.62
CA SER A 206 -4.01 20.59 -4.36
C SER A 206 -3.48 21.09 -5.71
N ALA A 207 -2.23 21.57 -5.75
CA ALA A 207 -1.58 22.00 -6.99
C ALA A 207 -1.32 20.83 -7.97
N ALA A 208 -1.10 19.63 -7.44
CA ALA A 208 -0.93 18.41 -8.25
C ALA A 208 -2.25 17.79 -8.70
N GLY A 209 -3.38 18.19 -8.09
CA GLY A 209 -4.71 17.88 -8.60
C GLY A 209 -4.94 18.56 -9.94
N LYS A 210 -5.96 18.13 -10.70
CA LYS A 210 -6.31 18.80 -11.96
C LYS A 210 -6.57 20.28 -11.72
N ALA A 211 -5.63 21.14 -12.13
CA ALA A 211 -6.02 22.44 -12.66
C ALA A 211 -6.98 22.15 -13.82
N ASN A 212 -8.10 22.87 -13.91
CA ASN A 212 -8.96 22.85 -15.09
C ASN A 212 -8.12 23.36 -16.29
N PHE A 213 -7.29 22.49 -16.85
CA PHE A 213 -6.61 22.73 -18.10
C PHE A 213 -7.65 22.40 -19.16
N GLU A 214 -8.59 23.34 -19.34
CA GLU A 214 -9.26 23.44 -20.63
C GLU A 214 -8.13 23.52 -21.66
N PRO A 215 -8.04 22.58 -22.61
CA PRO A 215 -7.05 22.70 -23.66
C PRO A 215 -7.30 24.04 -24.33
N ILE A 216 -6.30 24.92 -24.29
CA ILE A 216 -6.30 26.13 -25.10
C ILE A 216 -6.34 25.62 -26.54
N THR A 217 -7.53 25.53 -27.11
CA THR A 217 -7.69 25.39 -28.55
C THR A 217 -7.29 26.74 -29.10
N ASP A 218 -6.01 26.89 -29.43
CA ASP A 218 -5.53 27.92 -30.34
C ASP A 218 -6.14 27.64 -31.73
N GLU A 219 -7.45 27.85 -31.85
CA GLU A 219 -8.12 28.08 -33.12
C GLU A 219 -7.64 29.46 -33.60
N ILE A 220 -6.48 29.47 -34.25
CA ILE A 220 -6.04 30.59 -35.06
C ILE A 220 -7.14 30.79 -36.12
N PRO A 221 -7.87 31.92 -36.12
CA PRO A 221 -8.85 32.16 -37.17
C PRO A 221 -8.09 32.27 -38.48
N LEU A 222 -8.29 31.28 -39.36
CA LEU A 222 -7.80 31.28 -40.72
C LEU A 222 -8.43 32.50 -41.41
N PHE A 223 -7.65 33.56 -41.54
CA PHE A 223 -8.05 34.79 -42.21
C PHE A 223 -8.23 34.46 -43.69
N ASP A 224 -9.48 34.27 -44.11
CA ASP A 224 -9.86 34.02 -45.49
C ASP A 224 -9.50 35.24 -46.35
N GLN A 225 -8.34 35.21 -46.98
CA GLN A 225 -7.97 36.12 -48.06
C GLN A 225 -8.37 35.49 -49.39
N SER A 226 -9.67 35.51 -49.70
CA SER A 226 -10.15 35.21 -51.04
C SER A 226 -11.35 36.09 -51.39
N ALA A 227 -11.07 37.21 -52.08
CA ALA A 227 -11.84 37.73 -53.22
C ALA A 227 -11.52 39.21 -53.47
N ALA A 228 -10.35 39.47 -54.09
CA ALA A 228 -10.19 40.66 -54.90
C ALA A 228 -10.63 40.32 -56.33
N ALA A 229 -11.86 40.67 -56.69
CA ALA A 229 -12.31 40.71 -58.07
C ALA A 229 -12.91 42.09 -58.34
N SER A 230 -12.08 42.99 -58.86
CA SER A 230 -12.55 44.20 -59.53
C SER A 230 -12.98 43.85 -60.96
N PRO A 231 -14.07 44.44 -61.48
CA PRO A 231 -14.47 44.29 -62.87
C PRO A 231 -13.95 45.48 -63.68
N VAL A 232 -13.13 45.23 -64.71
CA VAL A 232 -12.92 46.17 -65.81
C VAL A 232 -12.61 45.34 -67.05
N ASP A 233 -13.56 45.26 -67.98
CA ASP A 233 -13.19 45.43 -69.38
C ASP A 233 -14.37 45.90 -70.24
N GLN A 234 -13.99 46.62 -71.28
CA GLN A 234 -14.75 47.51 -72.16
C GLN A 234 -15.65 46.79 -73.16
#